data_AF-A0AAD4CT32-F1
#
_entry.id   AF-A0AAD4CT32-F1
#
_cell.length_a   1.000
_cell.length_b   1.000
_cell.length_c   1.000
_cell.angle_alpha   90.00
_cell.angle_beta   90.00
_cell.angle_gamma   90.00
#
_symmetry.space_group_name_H-M   'P 1'
#
loop_
_entity.id
_entity.type
_entity.pdbx_description
1 polymer ?
#
loop_
_entity_poly.entity_id
_entity_poly.type
_entity_poly.pdbx_seq_one_letter_code
_entity_poly.pdbx_strand_id
1 'polypeptide(L)'
;MPPCTPNLTGSSSPTAIPYGPYTSFPWEPLPEYGGEKSIMFRSDDGKIVAAAARETGTATLTYPCDEFFFVTDGWIKLNVHGGDHFTLTKGEFVYLKKGTTVDFTFGPGFANVAVFMDRERVTLL
;
A
#
# COMPACT_ATOMS: atom_id res chain seq x y z
N MET A 1 -9.52 -3.44 -20.38
CA MET A 1 -9.06 -4.76 -19.90
C MET A 1 -9.97 -5.17 -18.75
N PRO A 2 -10.49 -6.41 -18.71
CA PRO A 2 -11.32 -6.86 -17.60
C PRO A 2 -10.55 -6.77 -16.28
N PRO A 3 -11.23 -6.54 -15.15
CA PRO A 3 -10.57 -6.46 -13.87
C PRO A 3 -9.94 -7.82 -13.50
N CYS A 4 -8.73 -7.79 -12.95
CA CYS A 4 -8.09 -8.96 -12.38
C CYS A 4 -8.80 -9.37 -11.09
N THR A 5 -8.81 -10.67 -10.81
CA THR A 5 -9.45 -11.23 -9.63
C THR A 5 -8.46 -11.20 -8.44
N PRO A 6 -8.80 -10.52 -7.33
CA PRO A 6 -7.97 -10.55 -6.13
C PRO A 6 -8.15 -11.87 -5.36
N ASN A 7 -7.20 -12.21 -4.50
CA ASN A 7 -7.30 -13.32 -3.54
C ASN A 7 -7.46 -12.78 -2.12
N LEU A 8 -8.70 -12.49 -1.75
CA LEU A 8 -9.02 -11.85 -0.48
C LEU A 8 -9.17 -12.83 0.69
N THR A 9 -9.08 -14.13 0.42
CA THR A 9 -9.28 -15.21 1.41
C THR A 9 -7.99 -15.94 1.77
N GLY A 10 -6.88 -15.67 1.09
CA GLY A 10 -5.64 -16.41 1.26
C GLY A 10 -5.72 -17.84 0.75
N SER A 11 -6.63 -18.12 -0.19
CA SER A 11 -6.78 -19.46 -0.74
C SER A 11 -5.46 -19.94 -1.35
N SER A 12 -5.05 -21.16 -1.01
CA SER A 12 -3.91 -21.85 -1.62
C SER A 12 -4.23 -22.49 -2.97
N SER A 13 -5.45 -22.31 -3.50
CA SER A 13 -5.83 -22.81 -4.81
C SER A 13 -4.95 -22.19 -5.91
N PRO A 14 -4.36 -22.98 -6.82
CA PRO A 14 -3.62 -22.44 -7.97
C PRO A 14 -4.45 -21.52 -8.86
N THR A 15 -5.78 -21.69 -8.89
CA THR A 15 -6.70 -20.84 -9.67
C THR A 15 -7.00 -19.50 -9.00
N ALA A 16 -6.60 -19.32 -7.74
CA ALA A 16 -6.82 -18.10 -6.97
C ALA A 16 -5.58 -17.19 -6.96
N ILE A 17 -4.55 -17.45 -7.78
CA ILE A 17 -3.36 -16.61 -7.83
C ILE A 17 -3.71 -15.26 -8.48
N PRO A 18 -3.58 -14.12 -7.78
CA PRO A 18 -3.79 -12.82 -8.40
C PRO A 18 -2.57 -12.45 -9.25
N TYR A 19 -2.80 -12.00 -10.49
CA TYR A 19 -1.75 -11.52 -11.39
C TYR A 19 -2.28 -10.45 -12.33
N GLY A 20 -1.40 -9.59 -12.85
CA GLY A 20 -1.74 -8.49 -13.76
C GLY A 20 -1.17 -7.14 -13.30
N PRO A 21 -1.40 -6.05 -14.06
CA PRO A 21 -1.04 -4.72 -13.60
C PRO A 21 -1.89 -4.34 -12.39
N TYR A 22 -1.30 -3.67 -11.39
CA TYR A 22 -2.03 -3.26 -10.17
C TYR A 22 -3.27 -2.41 -10.49
N THR A 23 -3.26 -1.68 -11.61
CA THR A 23 -4.36 -0.84 -12.08
C THR A 23 -5.58 -1.62 -12.57
N SER A 24 -5.48 -2.93 -12.81
CA SER A 24 -6.61 -3.74 -13.25
C SER A 24 -7.35 -4.42 -12.11
N PHE A 25 -6.96 -4.27 -10.85
CA PHE A 25 -7.75 -4.80 -9.73
C PHE A 25 -8.91 -3.86 -9.35
N PRO A 26 -9.93 -4.33 -8.60
CA PRO A 26 -11.01 -3.46 -8.12
C PRO A 26 -10.47 -2.39 -7.15
N TRP A 27 -10.86 -1.14 -7.37
CA TRP A 27 -10.49 -0.01 -6.52
C TRP A 27 -11.67 0.43 -5.66
N GLU A 28 -11.38 0.81 -4.42
CA GLU A 28 -12.34 1.36 -3.47
C GLU A 28 -11.83 2.70 -2.91
N PRO A 29 -12.74 3.63 -2.58
CA PRO A 29 -12.35 4.92 -2.03
C PRO A 29 -11.50 4.79 -0.75
N LEU A 30 -10.49 5.66 -0.64
CA LEU A 30 -9.65 5.85 0.54
C LEU A 30 -9.64 7.36 0.89
N PRO A 31 -10.76 7.89 1.41
CA PRO A 31 -10.94 9.33 1.61
C PRO A 31 -9.94 9.93 2.61
N GLU A 32 -9.45 9.15 3.57
CA GLU A 32 -8.45 9.55 4.57
C GLU A 32 -7.14 10.05 3.93
N TYR A 33 -6.83 9.54 2.74
CA TYR A 33 -5.65 9.93 1.95
C TYR A 33 -6.03 10.62 0.63
N GLY A 34 -7.27 11.12 0.54
CA GLY A 34 -7.78 11.83 -0.62
C GLY A 34 -7.74 11.03 -1.92
N GLY A 35 -7.87 9.70 -1.84
CA GLY A 35 -7.58 8.82 -2.96
C GLY A 35 -8.35 7.51 -2.94
N GLU A 36 -7.72 6.44 -3.39
CA GLU A 36 -8.30 5.12 -3.54
C GLU A 36 -7.27 4.02 -3.31
N LYS A 37 -7.75 2.84 -2.91
CA LYS A 37 -6.92 1.66 -2.69
C LYS A 37 -7.47 0.45 -3.44
N SER A 38 -6.63 -0.54 -3.66
CA SER A 38 -7.02 -1.83 -4.23
C SER A 38 -6.32 -2.95 -3.49
N ILE A 39 -7.09 -3.85 -2.84
CA ILE A 39 -6.54 -5.02 -2.16
C ILE A 39 -6.42 -6.16 -3.15
N MET A 40 -5.20 -6.62 -3.41
CA MET A 40 -4.91 -7.69 -4.37
C MET A 40 -4.84 -9.06 -3.68
N PHE A 41 -4.31 -9.10 -2.46
CA PHE A 41 -4.13 -10.33 -1.69
C PHE A 41 -4.31 -10.09 -0.19
N ARG A 42 -4.91 -11.07 0.49
CA ARG A 42 -4.84 -11.24 1.95
C ARG A 42 -4.40 -12.67 2.25
N SER A 43 -3.52 -12.87 3.22
CA SER A 43 -3.26 -14.22 3.75
C SER A 43 -4.50 -14.76 4.46
N ASP A 44 -4.55 -16.08 4.63
CA ASP A 44 -5.64 -16.79 5.29
C ASP A 44 -5.82 -16.36 6.76
N ASP A 45 -4.71 -16.15 7.47
CA ASP A 45 -4.66 -15.57 8.80
C ASP A 45 -4.84 -14.03 8.82
N GLY A 46 -4.81 -13.39 7.65
CA GLY A 46 -4.93 -11.95 7.47
C GLY A 46 -3.76 -11.13 8.01
N LYS A 47 -2.62 -11.76 8.31
CA LYS A 47 -1.39 -11.10 8.78
C LYS A 47 -0.59 -10.43 7.66
N ILE A 48 -0.86 -10.81 6.41
CA ILE A 48 -0.22 -10.25 5.22
C ILE A 48 -1.31 -9.70 4.30
N VAL A 49 -1.11 -8.47 3.83
CA VAL A 49 -1.99 -7.84 2.83
C VAL A 49 -1.13 -7.23 1.74
N ALA A 50 -1.37 -7.56 0.48
CA ALA A 50 -0.79 -6.84 -0.65
C ALA A 50 -1.87 -5.94 -1.27
N ALA A 51 -1.55 -4.66 -1.41
CA ALA A 51 -2.47 -3.66 -1.93
C ALA A 51 -1.76 -2.66 -2.84
N ALA A 52 -2.54 -1.85 -3.53
CA ALA A 52 -2.09 -0.66 -4.24
C ALA A 52 -2.85 0.55 -3.72
N ALA A 53 -2.24 1.72 -3.80
CA ALA A 53 -2.86 2.97 -3.42
C ALA A 53 -2.56 4.08 -4.42
N ARG A 54 -3.50 5.02 -4.54
CA ARG A 54 -3.34 6.33 -5.15
C ARG A 54 -3.73 7.32 -4.08
N GLU A 55 -2.84 8.23 -3.75
CA GLU A 55 -2.99 9.11 -2.60
C GLU A 55 -2.63 10.54 -3.02
N THR A 56 -3.29 11.52 -2.42
CA THR A 56 -3.09 12.93 -2.75
C THR A 56 -3.02 13.80 -1.49
N GLY A 57 -2.44 14.99 -1.63
CA GLY A 57 -2.32 15.93 -0.51
C GLY A 57 -1.25 15.50 0.50
N THR A 58 -1.61 15.53 1.78
CA THR A 58 -0.69 15.27 2.90
C THR A 58 -1.38 14.40 3.94
N ALA A 59 -0.63 13.53 4.60
CA ALA A 59 -1.12 12.72 5.71
C ALA A 59 -0.02 12.53 6.75
N THR A 60 -0.40 12.25 7.99
CA THR A 60 0.52 11.77 9.02
C THR A 60 0.04 10.41 9.48
N LEU A 61 0.93 9.41 9.46
CA LEU A 61 0.61 8.06 9.89
C LEU A 61 1.64 7.59 10.92
N THR A 62 1.14 7.02 12.01
CA THR A 62 1.94 6.11 12.83
C THR A 62 1.62 4.69 12.40
N TYR A 63 2.61 3.99 11.87
CA TYR A 63 2.43 2.69 11.25
C TYR A 63 1.87 1.65 12.23
N PRO A 64 0.67 1.10 11.99
CA PRO A 64 0.08 0.09 12.87
C PRO A 64 0.66 -1.30 12.65
N CYS A 65 1.35 -1.51 11.52
CA CYS A 65 2.00 -2.74 11.07
C CYS A 65 3.26 -2.37 10.27
N ASP A 66 4.08 -3.36 9.90
CA ASP A 66 5.19 -3.13 8.98
C ASP A 66 4.64 -2.95 7.55
N GLU A 67 5.22 -2.04 6.77
CA GLU A 67 4.89 -1.84 5.36
C GLU A 67 6.17 -1.84 4.51
N PHE A 68 6.16 -2.63 3.44
CA PHE A 68 7.04 -2.43 2.30
C PHE A 68 6.21 -1.79 1.18
N PHE A 69 6.56 -0.60 0.69
CA PHE A 69 5.91 -0.05 -0.50
C PHE A 69 6.90 0.41 -1.56
N PHE A 70 6.50 0.24 -2.81
CA PHE A 70 7.27 0.55 -4.02
C PHE A 70 6.50 1.55 -4.88
N VAL A 71 7.14 2.65 -5.26
CA VAL A 71 6.53 3.73 -6.02
C VAL A 71 6.39 3.30 -7.48
N THR A 72 5.14 3.20 -7.94
CA THR A 72 4.82 2.82 -9.32
C THR A 72 4.65 4.03 -10.24
N ASP A 73 4.27 5.18 -9.69
CA ASP A 73 4.13 6.43 -10.43
C ASP A 73 4.23 7.66 -9.51
N GLY A 74 4.53 8.81 -10.11
CA GLY A 74 4.67 10.08 -9.39
C GLY A 74 5.85 10.10 -8.40
N TRP A 75 5.67 10.84 -7.30
CA TRP A 75 6.65 10.94 -6.21
C TRP A 75 5.95 11.12 -4.86
N ILE A 76 6.65 10.79 -3.78
CA ILE A 76 6.22 11.01 -2.39
C ILE A 76 7.39 11.56 -1.58
N LYS A 77 7.12 12.58 -0.75
CA LYS A 77 8.05 13.04 0.28
C LYS A 77 7.68 12.40 1.61
N LEU A 78 8.69 11.88 2.29
CA LEU A 78 8.58 11.30 3.62
C LEU A 78 9.40 12.14 4.58
N ASN A 79 8.78 12.57 5.67
CA ASN A 79 9.44 13.10 6.85
C ASN A 79 9.26 12.08 7.99
N VAL A 80 10.30 11.29 8.28
CA VAL A 80 10.26 10.31 9.35
C VAL A 80 10.54 11.00 10.67
N HIS A 81 9.61 10.91 11.62
CA HIS A 81 9.74 11.57 12.93
C HIS A 81 10.95 11.01 13.68
N GLY A 82 11.91 11.89 13.99
CA GLY A 82 13.17 11.52 14.63
C GLY A 82 14.22 10.89 13.70
N GLY A 83 14.02 10.95 12.38
CA GLY A 83 14.91 10.37 11.39
C GLY A 83 15.10 11.22 10.13
N ASP A 84 15.24 10.54 9.00
CA ASP A 84 15.56 11.15 7.71
C ASP A 84 14.34 11.76 7.02
N HIS A 85 14.64 12.69 6.11
CA HIS A 85 13.68 13.29 5.21
C HIS A 85 14.13 13.02 3.78
N PHE A 86 13.29 12.36 2.98
CA PHE A 86 13.66 11.97 1.63
C PHE A 86 12.44 11.97 0.69
N THR A 87 12.72 11.97 -0.60
CA THR A 87 11.71 11.85 -1.66
C THR A 87 11.93 10.54 -2.37
N LEU A 88 10.87 9.75 -2.54
CA LEU A 88 10.86 8.59 -3.41
C LEU A 88 10.14 8.94 -4.71
N THR A 89 10.65 8.41 -5.80
CA THR A 89 10.14 8.53 -7.16
C THR A 89 9.91 7.14 -7.74
N LYS A 90 9.27 7.08 -8.91
CA LYS A 90 8.99 5.82 -9.61
C LYS A 90 10.22 4.92 -9.68
N GLY A 91 10.05 3.68 -9.23
CA GLY A 91 11.13 2.67 -9.21
C GLY A 91 11.82 2.52 -7.85
N GLU A 92 11.55 3.40 -6.91
CA GLU A 92 12.13 3.39 -5.57
C GLU A 92 11.17 2.78 -4.55
N PHE A 93 11.69 2.36 -3.40
CA PHE A 93 10.93 1.71 -2.35
C PHE A 93 11.35 2.19 -0.96
N VAL A 94 10.49 1.90 0.01
CA VAL A 94 10.82 2.03 1.43
C VAL A 94 10.23 0.88 2.22
N TYR A 95 10.86 0.59 3.35
CA TYR A 95 10.33 -0.29 4.37
C TYR A 95 10.13 0.51 5.66
N LEU A 96 8.91 0.57 6.16
CA LEU A 96 8.53 1.31 7.37
C LEU A 96 8.06 0.31 8.41
N LYS A 97 8.67 0.36 9.59
CA LYS A 97 8.32 -0.54 10.69
C LYS A 97 7.10 -0.04 11.44
N LYS A 98 6.33 -0.97 12.00
CA LYS A 98 5.31 -0.69 13.01
C LYS A 98 5.85 0.25 14.09
N GLY A 99 5.06 1.27 14.41
CA GLY A 99 5.40 2.34 15.35
C GLY A 99 6.19 3.50 14.75
N THR A 100 6.65 3.42 13.49
CA THR A 100 7.26 4.56 12.81
C THR A 100 6.20 5.61 12.53
N THR A 101 6.46 6.87 12.87
CA THR A 101 5.58 8.00 12.50
C THR A 101 6.19 8.76 11.33
N VAL A 102 5.39 9.00 10.30
CA VAL A 102 5.83 9.69 9.07
C VAL A 102 4.81 10.73 8.66
N ASP A 103 5.27 11.93 8.29
CA ASP A 103 4.48 12.89 7.51
C ASP A 103 4.75 12.70 6.03
N PHE A 104 3.68 12.59 5.26
CA PHE A 104 3.68 12.39 3.82
C PHE A 104 3.26 13.64 3.08
N THR A 105 3.91 13.89 1.95
CA THR A 105 3.38 14.77 0.91
C THR A 105 3.39 14.01 -0.41
N PHE A 106 2.20 13.83 -0.98
CA PHE A 106 2.01 13.07 -2.21
C PHE A 106 2.09 14.00 -3.41
N GLY A 107 2.96 13.65 -4.36
CA GLY A 107 3.08 14.36 -5.63
C GLY A 107 1.90 14.07 -6.57
N PRO A 108 1.74 14.89 -7.63
CA PRO A 108 0.70 14.64 -8.64
C PRO A 108 0.82 13.23 -9.25
N GLY A 109 -0.29 12.50 -9.26
CA GLY A 109 -0.35 11.14 -9.83
C GLY A 109 0.41 10.08 -9.03
N PHE A 110 0.76 10.34 -7.77
CA PHE A 110 1.43 9.36 -6.93
C PHE A 110 0.61 8.07 -6.82
N ALA A 111 1.30 6.95 -7.05
CA ALA A 111 0.75 5.61 -6.86
C ALA A 111 1.84 4.66 -6.39
N ASN A 112 1.46 3.70 -5.54
CA ASN A 112 2.36 2.67 -5.05
C ASN A 112 1.68 1.29 -5.02
N VAL A 113 2.52 0.27 -4.88
CA VAL A 113 2.13 -1.07 -4.43
C VAL A 113 2.80 -1.36 -3.11
N ALA A 114 2.05 -1.90 -2.17
CA ALA A 114 2.47 -2.11 -0.79
C ALA A 114 2.17 -3.52 -0.30
N VAL A 115 3.01 -4.01 0.60
CA VAL A 115 2.80 -5.22 1.38
C VAL A 115 2.83 -4.84 2.86
N PHE A 116 1.71 -5.06 3.52
CA PHE A 116 1.51 -4.84 4.94
C PHE A 116 1.64 -6.16 5.70
N MET A 117 2.38 -6.14 6.80
CA MET A 117 2.74 -7.33 7.58
C MET A 117 2.67 -7.05 9.07
N ASP A 118 2.02 -7.93 9.83
CA ASP A 118 2.03 -7.88 11.29
C ASP A 118 2.00 -9.29 11.88
N ARG A 119 2.25 -9.40 13.19
CA ARG A 119 2.03 -10.64 13.95
C ARG A 119 0.53 -10.88 14.21
N GLU A 120 -0.24 -9.79 14.23
CA GLU A 120 -1.69 -9.78 14.35
C GLU A 120 -2.36 -9.56 12.99
N ARG A 121 -3.69 -9.68 12.93
CA ARG A 121 -4.44 -9.43 11.70
C ARG A 121 -4.30 -7.96 11.28
N VAL A 122 -3.90 -7.75 10.02
CA VAL A 122 -3.79 -6.41 9.42
C VAL A 122 -5.17 -5.89 9.00
N THR A 123 -5.57 -4.78 9.60
CA THR A 123 -6.75 -4.00 9.21
C THR A 123 -6.29 -2.79 8.39
N LEU A 124 -6.61 -2.79 7.11
CA LEU A 124 -6.50 -1.59 6.28
C LEU A 124 -7.81 -0.82 6.41
N LEU A 125 -7.70 0.47 6.79
CA LEU A 125 -8.79 1.46 6.64
C LEU A 125 -9.24 1.50 5.20
#